data_AF-A0A4Z0GKG5-F1
#
_entry.id   AF-A0A4Z0GKG5-F1
#
_cell.length_a   1.000
_cell.length_b   1.000
_cell.length_c   1.000
_cell.angle_alpha   90.00
_cell.angle_beta   90.00
_cell.angle_gamma   90.00
#
_symmetry.space_group_name_H-M   'P 1'
#
loop_
_entity.id
_entity.type
_entity.pdbx_description
1 polymer ?
#
loop_
_entity_poly.entity_id
_entity_poly.type
_entity_poly.pdbx_seq_one_letter_code
_entity_poly.pdbx_strand_id
1 'polypeptide(L)'
;MMHGRQAAGGTLEIAFSAEDMARTRFAISPLWEVVASLRVLKGADEQGLHRRWTERVRPLLDAAKLDLTPLSSLVTVPTMGIPGFLVPPPTTP
;
A
#
# COMPACT_ATOMS: atom_id res chain seq x y z
N MET A 1 32.78 30.02 -2.23
CA MET A 1 32.04 30.15 -0.95
C MET A 1 30.63 29.63 -1.20
N MET A 2 30.36 28.42 -0.74
CA MET A 2 29.14 27.66 -1.08
C MET A 2 27.98 28.11 -0.20
N HIS A 3 26.96 28.74 -0.78
CA HIS A 3 25.70 28.99 -0.08
C HIS A 3 24.92 27.68 0.00
N GLY A 4 24.88 27.11 1.20
CA GLY A 4 24.08 25.94 1.54
C GLY A 4 22.61 26.22 1.31
N ARG A 5 21.99 25.41 0.45
CA ARG A 5 20.56 25.42 0.20
C ARG A 5 19.88 24.63 1.33
N GLN A 6 19.48 25.34 2.39
CA GLN A 6 18.59 24.79 3.41
C GLN A 6 17.21 24.59 2.76
N ALA A 7 16.78 23.35 2.58
CA ALA A 7 15.39 23.04 2.25
C ALA A 7 14.58 23.14 3.54
N ALA A 8 13.87 24.25 3.74
CA ALA A 8 12.91 24.37 4.83
C ALA A 8 11.74 23.41 4.55
N GLY A 9 11.65 22.32 5.32
CA GLY A 9 10.46 21.48 5.35
C GLY A 9 9.33 22.26 5.98
N GLY A 10 8.36 22.70 5.17
CA GLY A 10 7.16 23.38 5.66
C GLY A 10 6.19 22.40 6.31
N THR A 11 5.57 22.79 7.43
CA THR A 11 4.46 22.05 8.03
C THR A 11 3.19 22.26 7.20
N LEU A 12 2.51 21.17 6.84
CA LEU A 12 1.19 21.20 6.22
C LEU A 12 0.14 20.95 7.30
N GLU A 13 -0.64 21.97 7.65
CA GLU A 13 -1.81 21.82 8.52
C GLU A 13 -3.08 21.69 7.68
N ILE A 14 -3.84 20.63 7.91
CA ILE A 14 -5.14 20.37 7.29
C ILE A 14 -6.17 20.22 8.41
N ALA A 15 -7.17 21.12 8.44
CA ALA A 15 -8.25 21.08 9.41
C ALA A 15 -9.48 20.36 8.84
N PHE A 16 -10.12 19.52 9.65
CA PHE A 16 -11.34 18.79 9.31
C PHE A 16 -12.41 19.09 10.36
N SER A 17 -13.65 19.30 9.92
CA SER A 17 -14.82 19.44 10.78
C SER A 17 -15.50 18.08 11.05
N ALA A 18 -16.40 18.02 12.02
CA ALA A 18 -17.25 16.85 12.24
C ALA A 18 -18.12 16.51 11.01
N GLU A 19 -18.48 17.52 10.21
CA GLU A 19 -19.22 17.33 8.97
C GLU A 19 -18.37 16.65 7.88
N ASP A 20 -17.07 16.93 7.83
CA ASP A 20 -16.14 16.25 6.91
C ASP A 20 -15.97 14.77 7.28
N MET A 21 -15.93 14.46 8.59
CA MET A 21 -15.98 13.08 9.06
C MET A 21 -17.30 12.39 8.69
N ALA A 22 -18.44 13.07 8.82
CA ALA A 22 -19.75 12.51 8.46
C ALA A 22 -19.87 12.19 6.95
N ARG A 23 -19.10 12.89 6.10
CA ARG A 23 -19.02 12.62 4.65
C ARG A 23 -17.92 11.61 4.28
N THR A 24 -17.11 11.17 5.24
CA THR A 24 -16.07 10.18 5.00
C THR A 24 -16.71 8.80 4.85
N ARG A 25 -16.46 8.18 3.70
CA ARG A 25 -16.90 6.81 3.39
C ARG A 25 -15.71 5.87 3.38
N PHE A 26 -15.87 4.70 3.98
CA PHE A 26 -14.96 3.59 3.72
C PHE A 26 -15.23 3.11 2.31
N ALA A 27 -14.20 3.09 1.48
CA ALA A 27 -14.28 2.50 0.17
C ALA A 27 -13.36 1.28 0.15
N ILE A 28 -13.93 0.14 -0.20
CA ILE A 28 -13.14 -1.08 -0.38
C ILE A 28 -12.44 -0.95 -1.72
N SER A 29 -11.11 -1.01 -1.73
CA SER A 29 -10.33 -1.09 -2.96
C SER A 29 -9.71 -2.48 -3.09
N PRO A 30 -10.38 -3.43 -3.79
CA PRO A 30 -9.88 -4.79 -3.94
C PRO A 30 -8.46 -4.83 -4.51
N LEU A 31 -8.16 -3.92 -5.45
CA LEU A 31 -6.83 -3.81 -6.04
C LEU A 31 -5.79 -3.32 -5.02
N TRP A 32 -6.16 -2.40 -4.13
CA TRP A 32 -5.28 -1.98 -3.05
C TRP A 32 -4.99 -3.11 -2.07
N GLU A 33 -6.02 -3.89 -1.70
CA GLU A 33 -5.87 -5.07 -0.83
C GLU A 33 -4.94 -6.12 -1.44
N VAL A 34 -5.02 -6.35 -2.75
CA VAL A 34 -4.10 -7.26 -3.47
C VAL A 34 -2.67 -6.75 -3.42
N VAL A 35 -2.43 -5.47 -3.70
CA VAL A 35 -1.08 -4.87 -3.65
C VAL A 35 -0.52 -4.88 -2.23
N ALA A 36 -1.33 -4.54 -1.23
CA ALA A 36 -0.93 -4.57 0.17
C ALA A 36 -0.57 -5.99 0.62
N SER A 37 -1.40 -6.98 0.27
CA SER A 37 -1.15 -8.40 0.52
C SER A 37 0.18 -8.85 -0.11
N LEU A 38 0.45 -8.46 -1.36
CA LEU A 38 1.69 -8.81 -2.03
C LEU A 38 2.91 -8.17 -1.35
N ARG A 39 2.81 -6.91 -0.90
CA ARG A 39 3.90 -6.25 -0.14
C ARG A 39 4.22 -7.00 1.15
N VAL A 40 3.20 -7.45 1.88
CA VAL A 40 3.37 -8.29 3.07
C VAL A 40 4.10 -9.59 2.70
N LEU A 41 3.66 -10.29 1.65
CA LEU A 41 4.30 -11.52 1.18
C LEU A 41 5.76 -11.32 0.73
N LYS A 42 6.13 -10.11 0.32
CA LYS A 42 7.49 -9.69 -0.04
C LYS A 42 8.32 -9.15 1.14
N GLY A 43 7.77 -9.17 2.36
CA GLY A 43 8.49 -8.82 3.58
C GLY A 43 8.36 -7.37 4.03
N ALA A 44 7.37 -6.62 3.55
CA ALA A 44 7.11 -5.25 3.99
C ALA A 44 6.47 -5.14 5.40
N ASP A 45 6.16 -6.27 6.05
CA ASP A 45 5.56 -6.33 7.39
C ASP A 45 6.65 -6.46 8.46
N GLU A 46 7.33 -5.35 8.76
CA GLU A 46 8.45 -5.31 9.71
C GLU A 46 8.05 -5.73 11.13
N GLN A 47 6.79 -5.49 11.49
CA GLN A 47 6.23 -5.79 12.80
C GLN A 47 5.64 -7.21 12.88
N GLY A 48 5.58 -7.94 11.77
CA GLY A 48 5.10 -9.33 11.71
C GLY A 48 3.62 -9.50 12.04
N LEU A 49 2.81 -8.45 11.91
CA LEU A 49 1.38 -8.47 12.24
C LEU A 49 0.60 -9.49 11.40
N HIS A 50 1.07 -9.77 10.19
CA HIS A 50 0.44 -10.66 9.23
C HIS A 50 1.08 -12.06 9.16
N ARG A 51 1.96 -12.43 10.10
CA ARG A 51 2.66 -13.73 10.09
C ARG A 51 1.71 -14.93 9.93
N ARG A 52 0.66 -15.00 10.78
CA ARG A 52 -0.31 -16.12 10.74
C ARG A 52 -1.06 -16.19 9.41
N TRP A 53 -1.37 -15.03 8.83
CA TRP A 53 -2.02 -14.96 7.52
C TRP A 53 -1.06 -15.43 6.42
N THR A 54 0.19 -14.98 6.43
CA THR A 54 1.23 -15.38 5.47
C THR A 54 1.49 -16.89 5.50
N GLU A 55 1.60 -17.48 6.69
CA GLU A 55 1.77 -18.93 6.89
C GLU A 55 0.60 -19.73 6.28
N ARG A 56 -0.62 -19.20 6.35
CA ARG A 56 -1.81 -19.83 5.75
C ARG A 56 -1.90 -19.64 4.24
N VAL A 57 -1.51 -18.49 3.71
CA VAL A 57 -1.74 -18.12 2.30
C VAL A 57 -0.66 -18.68 1.38
N ARG A 58 0.61 -18.75 1.81
CA ARG A 58 1.70 -19.27 0.95
C ARG A 58 1.40 -20.66 0.37
N PRO A 59 0.99 -21.68 1.16
CA PRO A 59 0.68 -22.99 0.61
C PRO A 59 -0.49 -22.98 -0.40
N LEU A 60 -1.46 -22.09 -0.21
CA LEU A 60 -2.62 -21.96 -1.12
C LEU A 60 -2.19 -21.37 -2.47
N LEU A 61 -1.29 -20.39 -2.47
CA LEU A 61 -0.73 -19.81 -3.69
C LEU A 61 0.12 -20.84 -4.45
N ASP A 62 0.96 -21.60 -3.73
CA ASP A 62 1.78 -22.67 -4.30
C ASP A 62 0.89 -23.76 -4.95
N ALA A 63 -0.18 -24.17 -4.26
CA ALA A 63 -1.14 -25.14 -4.77
C ALA A 63 -1.90 -24.63 -6.00
N ALA A 64 -2.22 -23.32 -6.05
CA ALA A 64 -2.90 -22.69 -7.17
C ALA A 64 -2.00 -22.53 -8.42
N LYS A 65 -0.67 -22.66 -8.27
CA LYS A 65 0.32 -22.51 -9.35
C LYS A 65 0.16 -21.18 -10.12
N LEU A 66 -0.19 -20.12 -9.40
CA LEU A 66 -0.40 -18.81 -10.00
C LEU A 66 0.94 -18.15 -10.34
N ASP A 67 1.12 -17.71 -11.58
CA ASP A 67 2.27 -16.88 -11.94
C ASP A 67 2.07 -15.44 -11.45
N LEU A 68 2.66 -15.13 -10.30
CA LEU A 68 2.65 -13.79 -9.71
C LEU A 68 3.83 -12.93 -10.17
N THR A 69 4.69 -13.42 -11.08
CA THR A 69 5.89 -12.71 -11.54
C THR A 69 5.56 -11.34 -12.15
N PRO A 70 4.55 -11.19 -13.03
CA PRO A 70 4.23 -9.89 -13.63
C PRO A 70 3.78 -8.84 -12.60
N LEU A 71 3.00 -9.25 -11.59
CA LEU A 71 2.58 -8.32 -10.53
C LEU A 71 3.72 -8.03 -9.56
N SER A 72 4.53 -9.04 -9.25
CA SER A 72 5.68 -8.94 -8.34
C SER A 72 6.79 -8.04 -8.87
N SER A 73 6.92 -7.88 -10.20
CA SER A 73 7.87 -6.96 -10.81
C SER A 73 7.43 -5.50 -10.70
N LEU A 74 6.13 -5.23 -10.64
CA LEU A 74 5.57 -3.89 -10.50
C LEU A 74 5.46 -3.42 -9.04
N VAL A 75 5.40 -4.36 -8.08
CA VAL A 75 5.27 -4.08 -6.64
C VAL A 75 6.60 -4.39 -5.95
N THR A 76 7.54 -3.44 -5.91
CA THR A 76 8.84 -3.62 -5.25
C THR A 76 8.76 -3.44 -3.73
N VAL A 77 9.69 -4.05 -3.00
CA VAL A 77 9.88 -3.84 -1.55
C VAL A 77 11.40 -3.74 -1.30
N PRO A 78 11.90 -2.65 -0.67
CA PRO A 78 11.16 -1.43 -0.33
C PRO A 78 10.69 -0.68 -1.58
N THR A 79 9.65 0.13 -1.45
CA THR A 79 9.15 0.98 -2.55
C THR A 79 8.95 2.41 -2.09
N MET A 80 9.17 3.35 -3.01
CA MET A 80 8.87 4.79 -2.83
C MET A 80 7.44 5.14 -3.29
N GLY A 81 6.71 4.21 -3.92
CA GLY A 81 5.34 4.44 -4.39
C GLY A 81 4.77 3.27 -5.19
N ILE A 82 3.45 3.23 -5.31
CA ILE A 82 2.74 2.24 -6.13
C ILE A 82 2.28 2.93 -7.43
N PRO A 83 2.52 2.34 -8.61
CA PRO A 83 1.98 2.87 -9.86
C PRO A 83 0.46 3.05 -9.78
N GLY A 84 -0.02 4.27 -10.05
CA GLY A 84 -1.42 4.64 -9.82
C GLY A 84 -2.44 3.77 -10.58
N PHE A 85 -2.05 3.19 -11.72
CA PHE A 85 -2.92 2.28 -12.49
C PHE A 85 -3.16 0.93 -11.79
N LEU A 86 -2.30 0.53 -10.83
CA LEU A 86 -2.49 -0.71 -10.08
C LEU A 86 -3.55 -0.58 -9.00
N VAL A 87 -3.76 0.63 -8.49
CA VAL A 87 -4.64 0.91 -7.35
C VAL A 87 -5.48 2.16 -7.61
N PRO A 88 -6.29 2.18 -8.68
CA PRO A 88 -7.14 3.33 -8.96
C PRO A 88 -8.09 3.60 -7.78
N PRO A 89 -8.48 4.86 -7.54
CA PRO A 89 -9.50 5.18 -6.55
C PRO A 89 -10.76 4.34 -6.79
N PRO A 90 -11.31 3.68 -5.76
CA PRO A 90 -12.51 2.88 -5.91
C PRO A 90 -13.69 3.76 -6.37
N THR A 91 -14.44 3.27 -7.35
CA THR A 91 -15.58 4.00 -7.95
C THR A 91 -16.85 3.90 -7.12
N THR A 92 -16.92 2.95 -6.19
CA THR A 92 -18.01 2.74 -5.22
C THR A 92 -17.45 2.61 -3.81
N PRO A 93 -18.25 2.88 -2.76
CA PRO A 93 -17.93 2.44 -1.39
C PRO A 93 -17.76 0.92 -1.31
#